data_AF-A0AAD7GGI0-F1
#
_entry.id   AF-A0AAD7GGI0-F1
#
_cell.length_a   1.000
_cell.length_b   1.000
_cell.length_c   1.000
_cell.angle_alpha   90.00
_cell.angle_beta   90.00
_cell.angle_gamma   90.00
#
_symmetry.space_group_name_H-M   'P 1'
#
loop_
_entity.id
_entity.type
_entity.pdbx_description
1 polymer ?
#
loop_
_entity_poly.entity_id
_entity_poly.type
_entity_poly.pdbx_seq_one_letter_code
_entity_poly.pdbx_strand_id
1 'polypeptide(L)'
;MIGNTQNDGSLFAVGLTDLPAYLAATFDGVVTADQMRALYPSLSDTFIIPEIIKDFEFLCPAELWAGAAVGAGVSNIYRYTYGAVFADLQLFPNAGAWHSSELFEIFGTFNRSTATDPEAELSQTMQTLVGNFVKNPADAPAPNWPKFVPGNMTINVAELAYNGNVEASDVVQAVQSSSLDGPCDDFWNFFLDVRV
;
A
#
# COMPACT_ATOMS: atom_id res chain seq x y z
N MET A 1 8.42 7.38 -7.66
CA MET A 1 8.01 6.29 -6.77
C MET A 1 6.71 6.71 -6.10
N ILE A 2 5.74 5.81 -5.99
CA ILE A 2 4.43 6.05 -5.38
C ILE A 2 3.93 4.74 -4.76
N GLY A 3 3.22 4.77 -3.65
CA GLY A 3 2.78 3.54 -3.02
C GLY A 3 1.93 3.76 -1.78
N ASN A 4 1.66 2.64 -1.13
CA ASN A 4 0.84 2.51 0.08
C ASN A 4 1.48 1.48 1.02
N THR A 5 0.92 1.31 2.21
CA THR A 5 1.25 0.20 3.12
C THR A 5 0.16 -0.87 3.06
N GLN A 6 0.52 -2.14 3.29
CA GLN A 6 -0.42 -3.27 3.19
C GLN A 6 -1.62 -3.09 4.13
N ASN A 7 -1.44 -2.44 5.27
CA ASN A 7 -2.48 -2.24 6.28
C ASN A 7 -2.71 -0.75 6.59
N ASP A 8 -2.66 0.14 5.59
CA ASP A 8 -2.85 1.60 5.80
C ASP A 8 -4.08 1.91 6.66
N GLY A 9 -5.20 1.23 6.44
CA GLY A 9 -6.44 1.48 7.17
C GLY A 9 -6.46 1.02 8.63
N SER A 10 -5.51 0.21 9.09
CA SER A 10 -5.58 -0.41 10.43
C SER A 10 -5.53 0.64 11.55
N LEU A 11 -4.69 1.66 11.42
CA LEU A 11 -4.55 2.75 12.40
C LEU A 11 -5.85 3.57 12.52
N PHE A 12 -6.52 3.82 11.40
CA PHE A 12 -7.72 4.64 11.33
C PHE A 12 -8.99 3.85 11.71
N ALA A 13 -8.94 2.52 11.65
CA ALA A 13 -10.04 1.65 12.03
C ALA A 13 -10.10 1.37 13.55
N VAL A 14 -9.17 1.89 14.36
CA VAL A 14 -9.13 1.62 15.80
C VAL A 14 -10.43 2.06 16.48
N GLY A 15 -11.13 1.10 17.07
CA GLY A 15 -12.41 1.31 17.75
C GLY A 15 -13.64 1.30 16.84
N LEU A 16 -13.47 1.16 15.52
CA LEU A 16 -14.56 1.01 14.56
C LEU A 16 -14.94 -0.46 14.43
N THR A 17 -16.18 -0.80 14.79
CA THR A 17 -16.68 -2.19 14.78
C THR A 17 -18.02 -2.35 14.09
N ASP A 18 -18.73 -1.26 13.83
CA ASP A 18 -20.05 -1.23 13.20
C ASP A 18 -19.92 -0.68 11.77
N LEU A 19 -19.90 -1.59 10.80
CA LEU A 19 -19.74 -1.25 9.38
C LEU A 19 -20.88 -0.36 8.85
N PRO A 20 -22.18 -0.68 9.06
CA PRO A 20 -23.27 0.22 8.69
C PRO A 20 -23.14 1.62 9.28
N ALA A 21 -22.79 1.75 10.57
CA ALA A 21 -22.64 3.05 11.20
C ALA A 21 -21.46 3.84 10.63
N TYR A 22 -20.32 3.18 10.40
CA TYR A 22 -19.17 3.78 9.73
C TYR A 22 -19.52 4.29 8.33
N LEU A 23 -20.18 3.46 7.52
CA LEU A 23 -20.56 3.82 6.15
C LEU A 23 -21.56 4.99 6.10
N ALA A 24 -22.53 5.02 7.02
CA ALA A 24 -23.48 6.14 7.12
C ALA A 24 -22.76 7.45 7.49
N ALA A 25 -21.80 7.40 8.41
CA ALA A 25 -21.04 8.58 8.83
C ALA A 25 -20.07 9.09 7.75
N THR A 26 -19.46 8.19 6.98
CA THR A 26 -18.40 8.53 6.01
C THR A 26 -18.96 8.84 4.63
N PHE A 27 -19.98 8.10 4.18
CA PHE A 27 -20.48 8.14 2.80
C PHE A 27 -21.95 8.55 2.70
N ASP A 28 -22.56 9.07 3.77
CA ASP A 28 -23.97 9.51 3.83
C ASP A 28 -24.96 8.48 3.28
N GLY A 29 -24.66 7.19 3.51
CA GLY A 29 -25.48 6.07 3.05
C GLY A 29 -25.40 5.75 1.55
N VAL A 30 -24.56 6.44 0.77
CA VAL A 30 -24.33 6.15 -0.66
C VAL A 30 -23.64 4.80 -0.85
N VAL A 31 -22.70 4.47 0.04
CA VAL A 31 -22.04 3.16 0.11
C VAL A 31 -22.72 2.32 1.19
N THR A 32 -23.19 1.13 0.83
CA THR A 32 -23.95 0.24 1.72
C THR A 32 -23.10 -0.92 2.22
N ALA A 33 -23.45 -1.47 3.39
CA ALA A 33 -22.73 -2.61 3.97
C ALA A 33 -22.78 -3.86 3.07
N ASP A 34 -23.88 -4.06 2.34
CA ASP A 34 -24.01 -5.19 1.42
C ASP A 34 -23.09 -5.06 0.20
N GLN A 35 -22.88 -3.84 -0.32
CA GLN A 35 -21.87 -3.59 -1.35
C GLN A 35 -20.47 -3.92 -0.85
N MET A 36 -20.13 -3.48 0.37
CA MET A 36 -18.79 -3.71 0.94
C MET A 36 -18.55 -5.18 1.27
N ARG A 37 -19.55 -5.90 1.80
CA ARG A 37 -19.45 -7.34 2.01
C ARG A 37 -19.31 -8.12 0.70
N ALA A 38 -19.91 -7.64 -0.39
CA ALA A 38 -19.72 -8.24 -1.71
C ALA A 38 -18.33 -7.96 -2.29
N LEU A 39 -17.78 -6.77 -2.05
CA LEU A 39 -16.45 -6.35 -2.48
C LEU A 39 -15.32 -7.09 -1.71
N TYR A 40 -15.55 -7.38 -0.43
CA TYR A 40 -14.60 -8.05 0.47
C TYR A 40 -15.18 -9.35 1.05
N PRO A 41 -15.48 -10.37 0.22
CA PRO A 41 -16.33 -11.51 0.58
C PRO A 41 -15.75 -12.46 1.64
N SER A 42 -14.46 -12.37 1.92
CA SER A 42 -13.76 -13.22 2.90
C SER A 42 -13.56 -12.57 4.28
N LEU A 43 -13.98 -11.31 4.45
CA LEU A 43 -13.72 -10.52 5.64
C LEU A 43 -14.98 -10.34 6.49
N SER A 44 -14.79 -10.24 7.81
CA SER A 44 -15.85 -9.79 8.71
C SER A 44 -15.97 -8.27 8.69
N ASP A 45 -17.11 -7.72 9.11
CA ASP A 45 -17.34 -6.26 9.15
C ASP A 45 -16.20 -5.47 9.82
N THR A 46 -15.62 -5.98 10.91
CA THR A 46 -14.48 -5.35 11.59
C THR A 46 -13.20 -5.31 10.74
N PHE A 47 -12.99 -6.30 9.87
CA PHE A 47 -11.86 -6.33 8.94
C PHE A 47 -12.18 -5.66 7.60
N ILE A 48 -13.45 -5.46 7.26
CA ILE A 48 -13.87 -4.70 6.08
C ILE A 48 -13.54 -3.21 6.24
N ILE A 49 -13.79 -2.62 7.42
CA ILE A 49 -13.54 -1.19 7.67
C ILE A 49 -12.09 -0.76 7.33
N PRO A 50 -11.02 -1.43 7.83
CA PRO A 50 -9.67 -1.05 7.47
C PRO A 50 -9.35 -1.27 5.98
N GLU A 51 -9.96 -2.24 5.30
CA GLU A 51 -9.81 -2.39 3.85
C GLU A 51 -10.47 -1.25 3.08
N ILE A 52 -11.66 -0.81 3.49
CA ILE A 52 -12.32 0.37 2.92
C ILE A 52 -11.41 1.60 3.05
N ILE A 53 -10.84 1.83 4.24
CA ILE A 53 -9.97 2.98 4.48
C ILE A 53 -8.69 2.86 3.63
N LYS A 54 -8.04 1.69 3.62
CA LYS A 54 -6.86 1.45 2.77
C LYS A 54 -7.16 1.77 1.31
N ASP A 55 -8.25 1.24 0.77
CA ASP A 55 -8.56 1.35 -0.65
C ASP A 55 -8.98 2.77 -1.02
N PHE A 56 -9.92 3.34 -0.26
CA PHE A 56 -10.47 4.66 -0.57
C PHE A 56 -9.48 5.81 -0.34
N GLU A 57 -8.67 5.75 0.73
CA GLU A 57 -7.79 6.88 1.09
C GLU A 57 -6.36 6.74 0.54
N PHE A 58 -5.87 5.52 0.27
CA PHE A 58 -4.45 5.29 -0.04
C PHE A 58 -4.23 4.53 -1.36
N LEU A 59 -4.64 3.27 -1.42
CA LEU A 59 -4.28 2.36 -2.52
C LEU A 59 -4.86 2.82 -3.87
N CYS A 60 -6.16 3.10 -3.94
CA CYS A 60 -6.83 3.48 -5.18
C CYS A 60 -6.45 4.90 -5.65
N PRO A 61 -6.35 5.91 -4.76
CA PRO A 61 -5.76 7.19 -5.15
C PRO A 61 -4.33 7.04 -5.69
N ALA A 62 -3.48 6.21 -5.07
CA ALA A 62 -2.12 5.96 -5.57
C ALA A 62 -2.11 5.30 -6.96
N GLU A 63 -3.04 4.38 -7.24
CA GLU A 63 -3.26 3.78 -8.55
C GLU A 63 -3.65 4.85 -9.59
N LEU A 64 -4.69 5.64 -9.31
CA LEU A 64 -5.18 6.69 -10.20
C LEU A 64 -4.10 7.75 -10.49
N TRP A 65 -3.34 8.17 -9.47
CA TRP A 65 -2.25 9.13 -9.65
C TRP A 65 -1.08 8.54 -10.45
N ALA A 66 -0.75 7.27 -10.25
CA ALA A 66 0.24 6.57 -11.07
C ALA A 66 -0.21 6.52 -12.54
N GLY A 67 -1.49 6.20 -12.77
CA GLY A 67 -2.11 6.19 -14.10
C GLY A 67 -2.11 7.56 -14.77
N ALA A 68 -2.52 8.60 -14.04
CA ALA A 68 -2.53 9.98 -14.52
C ALA A 68 -1.12 10.48 -14.86
N ALA A 69 -0.11 10.15 -14.05
CA ALA A 69 1.28 10.52 -14.32
C ALA A 69 1.80 9.88 -15.61
N VAL A 70 1.50 8.60 -15.84
CA VAL A 70 1.83 7.93 -17.11
C VAL A 70 1.09 8.59 -18.29
N GLY A 71 -0.20 8.88 -18.14
CA GLY A 71 -0.99 9.59 -19.14
C GLY A 71 -0.47 10.99 -19.48
N ALA A 72 0.16 11.66 -18.50
CA ALA A 72 0.83 12.95 -18.67
C ALA A 72 2.26 12.84 -19.27
N GLY A 73 2.72 11.64 -19.61
CA GLY A 73 4.02 11.40 -20.24
C GLY A 73 5.17 11.09 -19.28
N VAL A 74 4.89 10.84 -17.99
CA VAL A 74 5.93 10.36 -17.06
C VAL A 74 6.21 8.89 -17.32
N SER A 75 7.39 8.58 -17.86
CA SER A 75 7.75 7.24 -18.32
C SER A 75 8.35 6.33 -17.25
N ASN A 76 8.73 6.87 -16.08
CA ASN A 76 9.44 6.14 -15.02
C ASN A 76 8.67 6.23 -13.70
N ILE A 77 7.52 5.56 -13.65
CA ILE A 77 6.74 5.39 -12.43
C ILE A 77 7.04 4.00 -11.85
N TYR A 78 7.30 3.95 -10.55
CA TYR A 78 7.55 2.72 -9.81
C TYR A 78 6.56 2.69 -8.65
N ARG A 79 5.62 1.76 -8.72
CA ARG A 79 4.55 1.61 -7.73
C ARG A 79 4.91 0.52 -6.72
N TYR A 80 4.58 0.72 -5.44
CA TYR A 80 4.79 -0.28 -4.40
C TYR A 80 3.64 -0.39 -3.40
N THR A 81 3.59 -1.53 -2.72
CA THR A 81 2.91 -1.73 -1.42
C THR A 81 3.94 -2.26 -0.42
N TYR A 82 4.07 -1.63 0.74
CA TYR A 82 5.00 -2.05 1.80
C TYR A 82 4.33 -3.04 2.77
N GLY A 83 4.98 -4.17 3.05
CA GLY A 83 4.38 -5.28 3.82
C GLY A 83 5.21 -5.78 5.01
N ALA A 84 6.28 -5.09 5.40
CA ALA A 84 7.08 -5.52 6.54
C ALA A 84 6.38 -5.24 7.88
N VAL A 85 6.55 -6.17 8.82
CA VAL A 85 5.95 -6.12 10.15
C VAL A 85 7.01 -6.49 11.17
N PHE A 86 7.41 -5.53 11.99
CA PHE A 86 8.32 -5.73 13.12
C PHE A 86 7.60 -5.48 14.44
N ALA A 87 7.94 -6.28 15.46
CA ALA A 87 7.23 -6.31 16.73
C ALA A 87 7.33 -4.98 17.50
N ASP A 88 8.48 -4.32 17.44
CA ASP A 88 8.74 -3.03 18.09
C ASP A 88 8.23 -1.82 17.29
N LEU A 89 7.86 -2.01 16.02
CA LEU A 89 7.14 -1.02 15.20
C LEU A 89 5.61 -1.10 15.34
N GLN A 90 5.06 -2.07 16.08
CA GLN A 90 3.61 -2.18 16.25
C GLN A 90 3.09 -1.14 17.25
N LEU A 91 2.30 -0.17 16.77
CA LEU A 91 1.61 0.81 17.64
C LEU A 91 0.57 0.18 18.56
N PHE A 92 -0.04 -0.92 18.11
CA PHE A 92 -1.00 -1.73 18.84
C PHE A 92 -0.96 -3.17 18.31
N PRO A 93 -1.49 -4.16 19.05
CA PRO A 93 -1.46 -5.55 18.62
C PRO A 93 -2.07 -5.73 17.22
N ASN A 94 -1.32 -6.35 16.31
CA ASN A 94 -1.72 -6.64 14.93
C ASN A 94 -1.99 -5.39 14.07
N ALA A 95 -1.27 -4.27 14.30
CA ALA A 95 -1.34 -3.12 13.40
C ALA A 95 -0.89 -3.47 11.97
N GLY A 96 -0.01 -4.46 11.82
CA GLY A 96 0.53 -4.91 10.53
C GLY A 96 1.54 -3.91 9.98
N ALA A 97 1.62 -3.81 8.65
CA ALA A 97 2.32 -2.74 7.96
C ALA A 97 1.36 -1.54 7.89
N TRP A 98 1.20 -0.85 9.03
CA TRP A 98 0.23 0.22 9.23
C TRP A 98 0.68 1.52 8.57
N HIS A 99 -0.24 2.48 8.42
CA HIS A 99 0.01 3.74 7.75
C HIS A 99 1.18 4.54 8.32
N SER A 100 2.23 4.80 7.53
CA SER A 100 3.50 5.44 7.92
C SER A 100 4.54 4.54 8.61
N SER A 101 4.29 3.25 8.79
CA SER A 101 5.27 2.32 9.38
C SER A 101 6.55 2.19 8.55
N GLU A 102 6.47 2.33 7.23
CA GLU A 102 7.60 2.29 6.32
C GLU A 102 8.55 3.48 6.47
N LEU A 103 8.07 4.59 7.06
CA LEU A 103 8.89 5.80 7.22
C LEU A 103 10.04 5.59 8.19
N PHE A 104 9.87 4.77 9.23
CA PHE A 104 10.95 4.45 10.16
C PHE A 104 12.13 3.77 9.45
N GLU A 105 11.80 2.88 8.51
CA GLU A 105 12.76 2.18 7.68
C GLU A 105 13.42 3.12 6.67
N ILE A 106 12.62 3.92 5.95
CA ILE A 106 13.08 4.87 4.93
C ILE A 106 14.03 5.92 5.52
N PHE A 107 13.76 6.41 6.73
CA PHE A 107 14.58 7.46 7.36
C PHE A 107 15.63 6.91 8.33
N GLY A 108 15.68 5.60 8.58
CA GLY A 108 16.59 5.01 9.55
C GLY A 108 16.34 5.46 10.99
N THR A 109 15.09 5.77 11.31
CA THR A 109 14.63 6.30 12.61
C THR A 109 13.92 5.25 13.48
N PHE A 110 13.94 3.98 13.07
CA PHE A 110 13.50 2.84 13.87
C PHE A 110 14.29 2.71 15.19
N ASN A 111 13.71 2.03 16.19
CA ASN A 111 14.30 1.94 17.51
C ASN A 111 15.42 0.88 17.56
N ARG A 112 16.65 1.31 17.30
CA ARG A 112 17.86 0.45 17.31
C ARG A 112 18.09 -0.37 18.58
N SER A 113 17.49 -0.02 19.71
CA SER A 113 17.63 -0.79 20.95
C SER A 113 16.73 -2.02 21.04
N THR A 114 15.66 -2.04 20.24
CA THR A 114 14.66 -3.11 20.19
C THR A 114 14.62 -3.82 18.84
N ALA A 115 15.21 -3.19 17.82
CA ALA A 115 15.20 -3.67 16.46
C ALA A 115 15.87 -5.02 16.29
N THR A 116 15.30 -5.81 15.39
CA THR A 116 15.90 -7.09 14.97
C THR A 116 16.94 -6.90 13.87
N ASP A 117 17.86 -7.86 13.68
CA ASP A 117 18.83 -7.78 12.57
C ASP A 117 18.14 -7.63 11.19
N PRO A 118 17.03 -8.34 10.88
CA PRO A 118 16.30 -8.14 9.63
C PRO A 118 15.66 -6.75 9.48
N GLU A 119 15.24 -6.10 10.57
CA GLU A 119 14.73 -4.73 10.52
C GLU A 119 15.84 -3.73 10.18
N ALA A 120 17.00 -3.87 10.84
CA ALA A 120 18.15 -3.03 10.54
C ALA A 120 18.62 -3.19 9.08
N GLU A 121 18.60 -4.42 8.55
CA GLU A 121 18.87 -4.71 7.14
C GLU A 121 17.81 -4.08 6.24
N LEU A 122 16.52 -4.22 6.57
CA LEU A 122 15.44 -3.61 5.78
C LEU A 122 15.57 -2.09 5.74
N SER A 123 15.86 -1.43 6.85
CA SER A 123 16.06 0.01 6.87
C SER A 123 17.20 0.44 5.95
N GLN A 124 18.32 -0.30 5.95
CA GLN A 124 19.43 -0.05 5.03
C GLN A 124 19.01 -0.25 3.57
N THR A 125 18.23 -1.30 3.29
CA THR A 125 17.68 -1.58 1.97
C THR A 125 16.72 -0.48 1.51
N MET A 126 15.78 -0.03 2.33
CA MET A 126 14.82 1.04 2.02
C MET A 126 15.52 2.38 1.74
N GLN A 127 16.51 2.75 2.55
CA GLN A 127 17.36 3.93 2.28
C GLN A 127 18.12 3.81 0.95
N THR A 128 18.59 2.60 0.61
CA THR A 128 19.29 2.33 -0.65
C THR A 128 18.34 2.46 -1.84
N LEU A 129 17.13 1.89 -1.76
CA LEU A 129 16.09 1.98 -2.78
C LEU A 129 15.74 3.45 -3.09
N VAL A 130 15.47 4.25 -2.06
CA VAL A 130 15.18 5.69 -2.20
C VAL A 130 16.39 6.43 -2.76
N GLY A 131 17.59 6.15 -2.24
CA GLY A 131 18.83 6.75 -2.72
C GLY A 131 19.11 6.46 -4.20
N ASN A 132 18.83 5.24 -4.66
CA ASN A 132 18.96 4.87 -6.07
C ASN A 132 17.99 5.66 -6.94
N PHE A 133 16.71 5.72 -6.55
CA PHE A 133 15.70 6.46 -7.30
C PHE A 133 16.00 7.96 -7.38
N VAL A 134 16.43 8.59 -6.27
CA VAL A 134 16.78 10.01 -6.25
C VAL A 134 18.00 10.31 -7.14
N LYS A 135 19.01 9.44 -7.12
CA LYS A 135 20.22 9.61 -7.94
C LYS A 135 19.96 9.38 -9.43
N ASN A 136 19.13 8.39 -9.76
CA ASN A 136 18.78 8.08 -11.14
C ASN A 136 17.31 7.63 -11.27
N PRO A 137 16.36 8.57 -11.45
CA PRO A 137 14.93 8.24 -11.54
C PRO A 137 14.55 7.55 -12.85
N ALA A 138 15.47 7.44 -13.82
CA ALA A 138 15.24 6.70 -15.07
C ALA A 138 15.43 5.18 -14.91
N ASP A 139 16.20 4.76 -13.92
CA ASP A 139 16.47 3.36 -13.61
C ASP A 139 15.55 2.85 -12.50
N ALA A 140 15.42 1.52 -12.39
CA ALA A 140 14.63 0.90 -11.34
C ALA A 140 15.30 1.11 -9.97
N PRO A 141 14.53 1.38 -8.89
CA PRO A 141 15.09 1.56 -7.54
C PRO A 141 15.80 0.30 -7.01
N ALA A 142 15.34 -0.88 -7.43
CA ALA A 142 15.90 -2.19 -7.13
C ALA A 142 15.80 -3.15 -8.32
N PRO A 143 16.54 -4.28 -8.27
CA PRO A 143 16.27 -5.43 -9.12
C PRO A 143 14.80 -5.84 -9.06
N ASN A 144 14.28 -6.33 -10.18
CA ASN A 144 12.92 -6.86 -10.29
C ASN A 144 11.78 -5.87 -10.00
N TRP A 145 12.04 -4.56 -9.84
CA TRP A 145 10.98 -3.55 -9.69
C TRP A 145 10.51 -3.05 -11.06
N PRO A 146 9.37 -3.54 -11.59
CA PRO A 146 8.88 -3.14 -12.90
C PRO A 146 8.43 -1.67 -12.92
N LYS A 147 8.53 -1.05 -14.10
CA LYS A 147 7.85 0.22 -14.36
C LYS A 147 6.35 0.00 -14.35
N PHE A 148 5.63 0.91 -13.72
CA PHE A 148 4.17 0.91 -13.74
C PHE A 148 3.67 1.17 -15.16
N VAL A 149 2.70 0.36 -15.59
CA VAL A 149 1.99 0.50 -16.87
C VAL A 149 0.50 0.42 -16.56
N PRO A 150 -0.31 1.44 -16.86
CA PRO A 150 -1.75 1.40 -16.63
C PRO A 150 -2.41 0.28 -17.45
N GLY A 151 -3.41 -0.39 -16.88
CA GLY A 151 -4.11 -1.50 -17.51
C GLY A 151 -3.75 -2.86 -16.87
N ASN A 152 -4.78 -3.56 -16.39
CA ASN A 152 -4.73 -4.51 -15.29
C ASN A 152 -4.18 -5.94 -15.56
N MET A 153 -3.27 -6.12 -16.53
CA MET A 153 -2.78 -7.47 -16.90
C MET A 153 -1.26 -7.63 -16.90
N THR A 154 -0.49 -6.68 -16.36
CA THR A 154 0.98 -6.78 -16.31
C THR A 154 1.52 -6.75 -14.89
N ILE A 155 2.62 -7.48 -14.68
CA ILE A 155 3.42 -7.40 -13.45
C ILE A 155 4.07 -6.00 -13.41
N ASN A 156 3.53 -5.12 -12.57
CA ASN A 156 3.83 -3.68 -12.61
C ASN A 156 3.77 -2.98 -11.25
N VAL A 157 3.64 -3.74 -10.14
CA VAL A 157 3.72 -3.25 -8.75
C VAL A 157 4.74 -4.08 -7.97
N ALA A 158 5.48 -3.44 -7.07
CA ALA A 158 6.36 -4.11 -6.11
C ALA A 158 5.66 -4.32 -4.77
N GLU A 159 5.54 -5.55 -4.34
CA GLU A 159 5.36 -5.90 -2.93
C GLU A 159 6.73 -5.80 -2.24
N LEU A 160 6.92 -4.75 -1.44
CA LEU A 160 8.16 -4.49 -0.73
C LEU A 160 8.15 -5.17 0.63
N ALA A 161 9.20 -5.96 0.88
CA ALA A 161 9.45 -6.62 2.15
C ALA A 161 8.37 -7.62 2.60
N TYR A 162 7.77 -8.31 1.61
CA TYR A 162 6.86 -9.43 1.86
C TYR A 162 7.66 -10.69 2.17
N ASN A 163 7.05 -11.64 2.88
CA ASN A 163 7.62 -12.96 3.20
C ASN A 163 8.97 -12.92 3.96
N GLY A 164 9.28 -11.80 4.63
CA GLY A 164 10.53 -11.62 5.36
C GLY A 164 11.73 -11.27 4.48
N ASN A 165 11.51 -10.92 3.21
CA ASN A 165 12.56 -10.49 2.29
C ASN A 165 13.03 -9.08 2.68
N VAL A 166 14.26 -8.93 3.15
CA VAL A 166 14.79 -7.65 3.64
C VAL A 166 16.02 -7.17 2.89
N GLU A 167 16.61 -8.01 2.04
CA GLU A 167 17.83 -7.70 1.31
C GLU A 167 17.50 -6.97 0.00
N ALA A 168 18.38 -6.08 -0.44
CA ALA A 168 18.18 -5.37 -1.70
C ALA A 168 18.01 -6.29 -2.94
N SER A 169 18.42 -7.56 -2.85
CA SER A 169 18.30 -8.54 -3.93
C SER A 169 16.92 -9.22 -4.02
N ASP A 170 16.17 -9.26 -2.92
CA ASP A 170 14.91 -10.01 -2.80
C ASP A 170 13.73 -9.19 -2.22
N VAL A 171 13.98 -7.97 -1.73
CA VAL A 171 12.98 -7.08 -1.13
C VAL A 171 11.79 -6.80 -2.05
N VAL A 172 11.96 -6.93 -3.36
CA VAL A 172 10.90 -6.76 -4.35
C VAL A 172 10.31 -8.11 -4.77
N GLN A 173 9.07 -8.35 -4.39
CA GLN A 173 8.20 -9.34 -5.04
C GLN A 173 7.32 -8.61 -6.07
N ALA A 174 7.56 -8.82 -7.37
CA ALA A 174 6.79 -8.15 -8.41
C ALA A 174 5.44 -8.87 -8.63
N VAL A 175 4.34 -8.11 -8.56
CA VAL A 175 2.98 -8.63 -8.72
C VAL A 175 2.21 -7.88 -9.81
N GLN A 176 1.11 -8.49 -10.24
CA GLN A 176 0.15 -7.84 -11.14
C GLN A 176 -0.63 -6.78 -10.36
N SER A 177 -0.82 -5.59 -10.93
CA SER A 177 -1.66 -4.53 -10.32
C SER A 177 -3.04 -5.06 -9.92
N SER A 178 -3.66 -5.90 -10.76
CA SER A 178 -4.99 -6.47 -10.52
C SER A 178 -5.09 -7.33 -9.24
N SER A 179 -3.98 -7.86 -8.71
CA SER A 179 -4.03 -8.57 -7.42
C SER A 179 -4.17 -7.64 -6.22
N LEU A 180 -3.93 -6.34 -6.41
CA LEU A 180 -4.07 -5.30 -5.39
C LEU A 180 -5.26 -4.38 -5.69
N ASP A 181 -5.42 -4.00 -6.96
CA ASP A 181 -6.34 -2.95 -7.42
C ASP A 181 -7.75 -3.44 -7.74
N GLY A 182 -8.05 -4.73 -7.54
CA GLY A 182 -9.38 -5.29 -7.83
C GLY A 182 -10.53 -4.44 -7.23
N PRO A 183 -10.50 -4.12 -5.93
CA PRO A 183 -11.50 -3.23 -5.33
C PRO A 183 -11.53 -1.80 -5.91
N CYS A 184 -10.40 -1.32 -6.41
CA CYS A 184 -10.30 -0.01 -7.06
C CYS A 184 -11.06 0.00 -8.38
N ASP A 185 -10.75 -0.96 -9.25
CA ASP A 185 -11.38 -1.11 -10.56
C ASP A 185 -12.87 -1.45 -10.44
N ASP A 186 -13.23 -2.32 -9.48
CA ASP A 186 -14.60 -2.84 -9.33
C ASP A 186 -15.56 -1.84 -8.67
N PHE A 187 -15.05 -0.93 -7.83
CA PHE A 187 -15.92 -0.05 -7.04
C PHE A 187 -15.35 1.35 -6.80
N TRP A 188 -14.17 1.49 -6.18
CA TRP A 188 -13.76 2.79 -5.63
C TRP A 188 -13.43 3.84 -6.67
N ASN A 189 -12.89 3.45 -7.82
CA ASN A 189 -12.54 4.38 -8.89
C ASN A 189 -13.76 5.12 -9.46
N PHE A 190 -14.97 4.56 -9.33
CA PHE A 190 -16.21 5.27 -9.68
C PHE A 190 -16.38 6.58 -8.89
N PHE A 191 -15.97 6.60 -7.63
CA PHE A 191 -16.07 7.78 -6.77
C PHE A 191 -14.84 8.69 -6.87
N LEU A 192 -13.67 8.08 -7.06
CA LEU A 192 -12.38 8.77 -6.97
C LEU A 192 -11.91 9.37 -8.30
N ASP A 193 -12.29 8.78 -9.43
CA ASP A 193 -11.89 9.29 -10.73
C ASP A 193 -12.82 10.43 -11.19
N VAL A 194 -12.48 11.65 -10.80
CA VAL A 194 -13.23 12.87 -11.17
C VAL A 194 -12.95 13.35 -12.60
N ARG A 195 -12.31 12.54 -13.46
CA ARG A 195 -12.06 12.88 -14.87
C ARG A 195 -13.25 12.61 -15.79
N VAL A 196 -14.42 12.31 -15.22
CA VAL A 196 -15.70 12.13 -15.94
C VAL A 196 -16.37 13.45 -16.25
#